data_AF-A0A2V8IK71-F1
#
_entry.id   AF-A0A2V8IK71-F1
#
_cell.length_a   1.000
_cell.length_b   1.000
_cell.length_c   1.000
_cell.angle_alpha   90.00
_cell.angle_beta   90.00
_cell.angle_gamma   90.00
#
_symmetry.space_group_name_H-M   'P 1'
#
loop_
_entity.id
_entity.type
_entity.pdbx_description
1 polymer ?
#
loop_
_entity_poly.entity_id
_entity_poly.type
_entity_poly.pdbx_seq_one_letter_code
_entity_poly.pdbx_strand_id
1 'polypeptide(L)'
;MPGRLVFPYMTDSTGYTSEFILITPPGAAATSATLHYLAPDGSPLQVASLQLGSIQIVPSGGFNTPHAHAILSRKEGGVLIFQTSLEGERPLQTFRIYAESTGDFDAGIVGSTRTAIALANPSNTPVSVRLELRGLDGALLRTSQPLAIPAVGQVAMFLNQIPGFETLAVPLEGILRVNAPSGSGVTGAGFRGIFNERGNALFTTTGPLIENAGVPGMVVFPHLAEGGGYTMQFIVVGGTAGQSNSGFLRFFNQQGNPLNVTLGER
;
A
#
# COMPACT_ATOMS: atom_id res chain seq x y z
N MET A 1 -16.09 3.73 -20.36
CA MET A 1 -14.62 3.67 -20.55
C MET A 1 -14.13 2.35 -19.97
N PRO A 2 -13.18 1.64 -20.61
CA PRO A 2 -12.57 0.45 -20.02
C PRO A 2 -11.96 0.81 -18.65
N GLY A 3 -12.15 -0.06 -17.65
CA GLY A 3 -11.58 0.18 -16.33
C GLY A 3 -10.07 -0.07 -16.36
N ARG A 4 -9.29 0.86 -15.85
CA ARG A 4 -7.83 0.82 -15.82
C ARG A 4 -7.38 0.51 -14.40
N LEU A 5 -6.47 -0.45 -14.24
CA LEU A 5 -5.75 -0.65 -13.00
C LEU A 5 -4.39 0.04 -13.08
N VAL A 6 -4.01 0.71 -12.00
CA VAL A 6 -2.70 1.36 -11.88
C VAL A 6 -2.06 0.91 -10.59
N PHE A 7 -0.83 0.43 -10.70
CA PHE A 7 0.01 0.17 -9.53
C PHE A 7 0.80 1.44 -9.27
N PRO A 8 0.59 2.10 -8.13
CA PRO A 8 1.19 3.40 -7.86
C PRO A 8 2.68 3.31 -7.52
N TYR A 9 3.20 2.09 -7.36
CA TYR A 9 4.59 1.85 -7.02
C TYR A 9 5.11 0.62 -7.77
N MET A 10 6.17 0.83 -8.54
CA MET A 10 7.06 -0.22 -9.02
C MET A 10 8.49 0.20 -8.68
N THR A 11 9.32 -0.77 -8.36
CA THR A 11 10.77 -0.60 -8.29
C THR A 11 11.49 -1.75 -8.98
N ASP A 12 12.50 -1.40 -9.78
CA ASP A 12 13.44 -2.31 -10.40
C ASP A 12 14.88 -1.75 -10.27
N SER A 13 15.77 -2.53 -9.65
CA SER A 13 17.22 -2.30 -9.64
C SER A 13 17.98 -3.52 -9.14
N THR A 14 19.30 -3.43 -8.97
CA THR A 14 20.10 -4.45 -8.27
C THR A 14 19.52 -4.72 -6.88
N GLY A 15 18.76 -5.80 -6.78
CA GLY A 15 18.10 -6.25 -5.56
C GLY A 15 16.57 -6.12 -5.57
N TYR A 16 15.96 -5.28 -6.40
CA TYR A 16 14.50 -5.16 -6.46
C TYR A 16 13.92 -5.85 -7.68
N THR A 17 12.88 -6.66 -7.51
CA THR A 17 12.16 -7.29 -8.62
C THR A 17 10.66 -7.24 -8.37
N SER A 18 9.92 -6.87 -9.41
CA SER A 18 8.46 -6.82 -9.42
C SER A 18 7.90 -7.89 -10.37
N GLU A 19 7.14 -8.87 -9.84
CA GLU A 19 6.40 -9.86 -10.63
C GLU A 19 4.91 -9.48 -10.67
N PHE A 20 4.19 -9.76 -11.76
CA PHE A 20 2.75 -9.53 -11.84
C PHE A 20 1.98 -10.78 -12.25
N ILE A 21 0.85 -11.01 -11.57
CA ILE A 21 -0.04 -12.12 -11.86
C ILE A 21 -1.40 -11.54 -12.23
N LEU A 22 -1.84 -11.82 -13.46
CA LEU A 22 -3.15 -11.41 -13.96
C LEU A 22 -4.13 -12.58 -13.85
N ILE A 23 -5.18 -12.39 -13.04
CA ILE A 23 -6.26 -13.37 -12.90
C ILE A 23 -7.46 -12.89 -13.72
N THR A 24 -7.70 -13.56 -14.84
CA THR A 24 -8.83 -13.33 -15.73
C THR A 24 -10.04 -14.18 -15.26
N PRO A 25 -11.31 -13.80 -15.55
CA PRO A 25 -12.49 -14.58 -15.13
C PRO A 25 -12.49 -16.05 -15.64
N PRO A 26 -13.37 -16.91 -15.10
CA PRO A 26 -13.42 -18.34 -15.44
C PRO A 26 -13.52 -18.58 -16.95
N GLY A 27 -12.62 -19.40 -17.49
CA GLY A 27 -12.58 -19.75 -18.93
C GLY A 27 -11.45 -19.11 -19.73
N ALA A 28 -10.66 -18.21 -19.13
CA ALA A 28 -9.43 -17.67 -19.71
C ALA A 28 -8.20 -18.08 -18.88
N ALA A 29 -7.07 -18.35 -19.53
CA ALA A 29 -5.84 -18.71 -18.83
C ALA A 29 -5.34 -17.54 -17.97
N ALA A 30 -5.00 -17.82 -16.70
CA ALA A 30 -4.23 -16.89 -15.89
C ALA A 30 -2.92 -16.61 -16.61
N THR A 31 -2.57 -15.33 -16.77
CA THR A 31 -1.32 -14.93 -17.40
C THR A 31 -0.44 -14.31 -16.32
N SER A 32 0.60 -15.02 -15.89
CA SER A 32 1.69 -14.38 -15.15
C SER A 32 2.68 -13.84 -16.17
N ALA A 33 3.18 -12.64 -15.94
CA ALA A 33 4.42 -12.24 -16.58
C ALA A 33 5.30 -11.50 -15.57
N THR A 34 6.59 -11.64 -15.78
CA THR A 34 7.60 -10.90 -15.03
C THR A 34 8.13 -9.82 -15.95
N LEU A 35 8.14 -8.58 -15.48
CA LEU A 35 8.78 -7.50 -16.23
C LEU A 35 10.29 -7.69 -16.10
N HIS A 36 10.90 -8.38 -17.06
CA HIS A 36 12.35 -8.39 -17.22
C HIS A 36 12.71 -7.28 -18.20
N TYR A 37 13.36 -6.23 -17.72
CA TYR A 37 14.14 -5.39 -18.62
C TYR A 37 15.26 -6.28 -19.16
N LEU A 38 15.41 -6.35 -20.49
CA LEU A 38 16.48 -7.09 -21.15
C LEU A 38 17.40 -6.10 -21.85
N ALA A 39 18.71 -6.32 -21.76
CA ALA A 39 19.68 -5.63 -22.58
C ALA A 39 19.48 -6.00 -24.07
N PRO A 40 20.03 -5.23 -25.02
CA PRO A 40 19.94 -5.55 -26.45
C PRO A 40 20.44 -6.95 -26.83
N ASP A 41 21.26 -7.58 -25.98
CA ASP A 41 21.78 -8.94 -26.13
C ASP A 41 20.90 -10.03 -25.51
N GLY A 42 19.74 -9.68 -24.94
CA GLY A 42 18.80 -10.62 -24.32
C GLY A 42 19.17 -11.05 -22.90
N SER A 43 20.25 -10.54 -22.33
CA SER A 43 20.55 -10.72 -20.89
C SER A 43 19.63 -9.83 -20.03
N PRO A 44 19.37 -10.18 -18.75
CA PRO A 44 18.66 -9.28 -17.85
C PRO A 44 19.38 -7.92 -17.78
N LEU A 45 18.68 -6.85 -18.15
CA LEU A 45 19.13 -5.47 -17.98
C LEU A 45 19.35 -5.26 -16.49
N GLN A 46 20.61 -5.21 -16.07
CA GLN A 46 20.97 -4.83 -14.71
C GLN A 46 20.74 -3.34 -14.60
N VAL A 47 19.55 -2.93 -14.13
CA VAL A 47 19.32 -1.54 -13.76
C VAL A 47 20.10 -1.29 -12.47
N ALA A 48 21.32 -0.75 -12.60
CA ALA A 48 22.22 -0.56 -11.46
C ALA A 48 21.69 0.49 -10.46
N SER A 49 20.80 1.37 -10.91
CA SER A 49 20.18 2.43 -10.10
C SER A 49 18.71 2.15 -9.85
N LEU A 50 18.22 2.45 -8.64
CA LEU A 50 16.81 2.43 -8.30
C LEU A 50 15.97 3.23 -9.31
N GLN A 51 15.07 2.57 -10.04
CA GLN A 51 14.02 3.24 -10.81
C GLN A 51 12.69 3.10 -10.08
N LEU A 52 11.92 4.18 -10.09
CA LEU A 52 10.59 4.25 -9.48
C LEU A 52 9.58 4.64 -10.56
N GLY A 53 8.40 4.03 -10.52
CA GLY A 53 7.35 4.30 -11.49
C GLY A 53 5.99 3.72 -11.11
N SER A 54 5.11 3.65 -12.11
CA SER A 54 3.78 3.05 -12.00
C SER A 54 3.52 2.07 -13.14
N ILE A 55 2.73 1.03 -12.88
CA ILE A 55 2.28 0.05 -13.89
C ILE A 55 0.85 0.36 -14.26
N GLN A 56 0.47 0.16 -15.53
CA GLN A 56 -0.90 0.32 -15.98
C GLN A 56 -1.37 -0.92 -16.71
N ILE A 57 -2.53 -1.42 -16.30
CA ILE A 57 -3.24 -2.49 -17.01
C ILE A 57 -4.50 -1.87 -17.61
N VAL A 58 -4.58 -1.89 -18.94
CA VAL A 58 -5.71 -1.36 -19.71
C VAL A 58 -6.36 -2.52 -20.47
N PRO A 59 -7.51 -3.03 -20.03
CA PRO A 59 -8.26 -4.04 -20.75
C PRO A 59 -8.78 -3.50 -22.07
N SER A 60 -8.77 -4.33 -23.10
CA SER A 60 -9.43 -4.03 -24.37
C SER A 60 -10.93 -3.76 -24.19
N GLY A 61 -11.53 -2.97 -25.09
CA GLY A 61 -12.97 -2.72 -25.07
C GLY A 61 -13.77 -4.02 -25.13
N GLY A 62 -14.81 -4.14 -24.29
CA GLY A 62 -15.64 -5.34 -24.17
C GLY A 62 -15.14 -6.38 -23.15
N PHE A 63 -13.97 -6.16 -22.54
CA PHE A 63 -13.43 -7.03 -21.49
C PHE A 63 -13.57 -6.42 -20.10
N ASN A 64 -13.71 -7.28 -19.09
CA ASN A 64 -13.78 -6.87 -17.68
C ASN A 64 -12.43 -6.30 -17.21
N THR A 65 -12.48 -5.41 -16.21
CA THR A 65 -11.28 -5.03 -15.47
C THR A 65 -10.77 -6.24 -14.69
N PRO A 66 -9.53 -6.68 -14.90
CA PRO A 66 -8.99 -7.84 -14.21
C PRO A 66 -8.74 -7.51 -12.74
N HIS A 67 -8.62 -8.54 -11.91
CA HIS A 67 -7.94 -8.41 -10.62
C HIS A 67 -6.46 -8.71 -10.84
N ALA A 68 -5.60 -7.87 -10.28
CA ALA A 68 -4.16 -7.98 -10.48
C ALA A 68 -3.43 -7.62 -9.19
N HIS A 69 -2.36 -8.36 -8.90
CA HIS A 69 -1.41 -8.02 -7.85
C HIS A 69 0.01 -8.07 -8.42
N ALA A 70 0.89 -7.29 -7.80
CA ALA A 70 2.32 -7.31 -8.05
C ALA A 70 3.05 -7.79 -6.79
N ILE A 71 4.12 -8.55 -6.96
CA ILE A 71 4.99 -9.00 -5.88
C ILE A 71 6.26 -8.15 -5.93
N LEU A 72 6.50 -7.39 -4.88
CA LEU A 72 7.72 -6.60 -4.68
C LEU A 72 8.69 -7.38 -3.79
N SER A 73 9.89 -7.65 -4.29
CA SER A 73 10.98 -8.24 -3.52
C SER A 73 12.16 -7.27 -3.40
N ARG A 74 12.87 -7.30 -2.27
CA ARG A 74 14.16 -6.63 -2.07
C ARG A 74 15.22 -7.62 -1.65
N LYS A 75 16.36 -7.58 -2.32
CA LYS A 75 17.58 -8.33 -2.01
C LYS A 75 18.72 -7.37 -1.75
N GLU A 76 19.64 -7.79 -0.88
CA GLU A 76 20.88 -7.08 -0.60
C GLU A 76 22.03 -8.10 -0.63
N GLY A 77 23.09 -7.83 -1.40
CA GLY A 77 24.14 -8.82 -1.65
C GLY A 77 23.63 -10.15 -2.25
N GLY A 78 22.52 -10.12 -2.99
CA GLY A 78 21.87 -11.33 -3.54
C GLY A 78 20.96 -12.09 -2.57
N VAL A 79 20.89 -11.67 -1.30
CA VAL A 79 20.06 -12.31 -0.26
C VAL A 79 18.71 -11.60 -0.16
N LEU A 80 17.61 -12.35 -0.16
CA LEU A 80 16.26 -11.80 0.05
C LEU A 80 16.13 -11.20 1.44
N ILE A 81 15.79 -9.92 1.49
CA ILE A 81 15.57 -9.15 2.72
C ILE A 81 14.08 -9.09 3.06
N PHE A 82 13.23 -8.73 2.10
CA PHE A 82 11.78 -8.75 2.28
C PHE A 82 11.05 -8.98 0.96
N GLN A 83 9.79 -9.40 1.08
CA GLN A 83 8.83 -9.48 -0.01
C GLN A 83 7.45 -9.02 0.47
N THR A 84 6.72 -8.29 -0.36
CA THR A 84 5.34 -7.85 -0.11
C THR A 84 4.55 -7.86 -1.42
N SER A 85 3.22 -7.77 -1.35
CA SER A 85 2.38 -7.60 -2.54
C SER A 85 1.77 -6.20 -2.63
N LEU A 86 1.46 -5.76 -3.84
CA LEU A 86 0.67 -4.58 -4.15
C LEU A 86 -0.56 -5.00 -4.93
N GLU A 87 -1.74 -4.53 -4.53
CA GLU A 87 -2.95 -4.73 -5.32
C GLU A 87 -3.05 -3.66 -6.42
N GLY A 88 -3.56 -4.05 -7.58
CA GLY A 88 -3.84 -3.16 -8.69
C GLY A 88 -5.15 -2.42 -8.43
N GLU A 89 -5.09 -1.09 -8.43
CA GLU A 89 -6.23 -0.26 -8.03
C GLU A 89 -6.82 0.53 -9.18
N ARG A 90 -8.14 0.76 -9.13
CA ARG A 90 -8.76 1.75 -10.02
C ARG A 90 -8.52 3.15 -9.47
N PRO A 91 -8.37 4.19 -10.30
CA PRO A 91 -8.18 5.55 -9.83
C PRO A 91 -9.39 6.03 -9.01
N LEU A 92 -9.13 6.57 -7.82
CA LEU A 92 -10.12 7.05 -6.87
C LEU A 92 -9.84 8.52 -6.53
N GLN A 93 -10.91 9.27 -6.24
CA GLN A 93 -10.78 10.63 -5.74
C GLN A 93 -10.42 10.66 -4.25
N THR A 94 -10.78 9.63 -3.49
CA THR A 94 -10.46 9.55 -2.06
C THR A 94 -10.26 8.12 -1.62
N PHE A 95 -9.24 7.91 -0.79
CA PHE A 95 -8.92 6.66 -0.11
C PHE A 95 -8.06 6.94 1.13
N ARG A 96 -7.82 5.92 1.94
CA ARG A 96 -7.09 6.02 3.21
C ARG A 96 -5.87 5.11 3.22
N ILE A 97 -4.87 5.47 4.00
CA ILE A 97 -3.65 4.70 4.23
C ILE A 97 -3.38 4.72 5.73
N TYR A 98 -3.01 3.58 6.31
CA TYR A 98 -2.50 3.55 7.68
C TYR A 98 -1.17 4.29 7.79
N ALA A 99 -1.08 5.18 8.77
CA ALA A 99 0.08 6.01 9.02
C ALA A 99 0.64 5.77 10.42
N GLU A 100 1.95 5.60 10.50
CA GLU A 100 2.68 5.54 11.75
C GLU A 100 4.09 6.12 11.61
N SER A 101 4.63 6.58 12.72
CA SER A 101 6.05 6.86 12.86
C SER A 101 6.43 6.61 14.32
N THR A 102 7.48 5.82 14.56
CA THR A 102 8.02 5.54 15.90
C THR A 102 9.54 5.49 15.84
N GLY A 103 10.22 6.04 16.84
CA GLY A 103 11.68 6.05 16.91
C GLY A 103 12.34 6.86 15.79
N ASP A 104 13.64 6.62 15.59
CA ASP A 104 14.44 7.27 14.56
C ASP A 104 14.68 6.33 13.37
N PHE A 105 13.74 6.37 12.43
CA PHE A 105 13.78 5.57 11.21
C PHE A 105 14.88 6.00 10.23
N ASP A 106 15.23 7.29 10.20
CA ASP A 106 16.24 7.81 9.27
C ASP A 106 17.64 7.37 9.70
N ALA A 107 17.89 7.24 11.01
CA ALA A 107 19.12 6.65 11.55
C ALA A 107 19.13 5.11 11.52
N GLY A 108 18.08 4.45 11.03
CA GLY A 108 18.01 2.99 10.94
C GLY A 108 17.94 2.28 12.29
N ILE A 109 17.38 2.94 13.32
CA ILE A 109 17.31 2.37 14.67
C ILE A 109 16.39 1.15 14.68
N VAL A 110 16.84 0.06 15.28
CA VAL A 110 16.05 -1.18 15.44
C VAL A 110 14.71 -0.88 16.12
N GLY A 111 13.63 -1.44 15.58
CA GLY A 111 12.27 -1.25 16.07
C GLY A 111 11.64 0.09 15.67
N SER A 112 12.39 1.00 15.03
CA SER A 112 11.81 2.20 14.45
C SER A 112 10.89 1.85 13.27
N THR A 113 9.85 2.64 13.11
CA THR A 113 8.90 2.48 12.03
C THR A 113 8.56 3.80 11.38
N ARG A 114 8.22 3.74 10.09
CA ARG A 114 7.75 4.91 9.34
C ARG A 114 6.89 4.49 8.16
N THR A 115 5.78 5.19 7.99
CA THR A 115 4.96 5.06 6.80
C THR A 115 5.65 5.68 5.58
N ALA A 116 5.60 4.96 4.46
CA ALA A 116 5.84 5.51 3.13
C ALA A 116 4.57 5.41 2.29
N ILE A 117 4.44 6.32 1.34
CA ILE A 117 3.34 6.32 0.38
C ILE A 117 3.87 6.39 -1.03
N ALA A 118 3.10 5.85 -1.96
CA ALA A 118 3.26 6.09 -3.39
C ALA A 118 1.91 6.47 -3.99
N LEU A 119 1.87 7.49 -4.82
CA LEU A 119 0.67 7.98 -5.50
C LEU A 119 0.96 8.09 -6.99
N ALA A 120 0.07 7.55 -7.83
CA ALA A 120 0.21 7.63 -9.29
C ALA A 120 -1.01 8.27 -9.94
N ASN A 121 -0.74 9.13 -10.90
CA ASN A 121 -1.72 9.81 -11.71
C ASN A 121 -1.78 9.17 -13.10
N PRO A 122 -2.88 8.47 -13.44
CA PRO A 122 -3.04 7.88 -14.76
C PRO A 122 -3.44 8.86 -15.85
N SER A 123 -3.98 10.04 -15.53
CA SER A 123 -4.45 10.95 -16.58
C SER A 123 -3.28 11.58 -17.33
N ASN A 124 -3.56 12.09 -18.52
CA ASN A 124 -2.65 12.90 -19.32
C ASN A 124 -2.57 14.37 -18.88
N THR A 125 -3.14 14.70 -17.71
CA THR A 125 -3.12 16.03 -17.11
C THR A 125 -2.61 15.93 -15.68
N PRO A 126 -1.82 16.88 -15.16
CA PRO A 126 -1.41 16.85 -13.76
C PRO A 126 -2.62 16.86 -12.81
N VAL A 127 -2.51 16.14 -11.69
CA VAL A 127 -3.52 16.12 -10.62
C VAL A 127 -2.89 16.68 -9.34
N SER A 128 -3.60 17.59 -8.68
CA SER A 128 -3.21 18.05 -7.35
C SER A 128 -3.97 17.25 -6.30
N VAL A 129 -3.25 16.71 -5.31
CA VAL A 129 -3.82 16.01 -4.16
C VAL A 129 -3.56 16.78 -2.87
N ARG A 130 -4.38 16.54 -1.85
CA ARG A 130 -4.15 16.95 -0.46
C ARG A 130 -4.27 15.74 0.45
N LEU A 131 -3.45 15.73 1.50
CA LEU A 131 -3.43 14.66 2.48
C LEU A 131 -3.83 15.20 3.86
N GLU A 132 -4.74 14.50 4.53
CA GLU A 132 -5.19 14.80 5.89
C GLU A 132 -4.78 13.65 6.79
N LEU A 133 -3.92 13.93 7.77
CA LEU A 133 -3.54 12.96 8.79
C LEU A 133 -4.45 13.14 10.00
N ARG A 134 -5.15 12.07 10.38
CA ARG A 134 -5.98 12.01 11.58
C ARG A 134 -5.42 10.98 12.55
N GLY A 135 -5.50 11.25 13.85
CA GLY A 135 -5.23 10.25 14.89
C GLY A 135 -6.25 9.10 14.83
N LEU A 136 -5.99 8.03 15.56
CA LEU A 136 -6.93 6.90 15.67
C LEU A 136 -8.25 7.29 16.35
N ASP A 137 -8.24 8.37 17.13
CA ASP A 137 -9.42 9.03 17.71
C ASP A 137 -10.23 9.86 16.69
N GLY A 138 -9.72 9.99 15.46
CA GLY A 138 -10.32 10.78 14.38
C GLY A 138 -9.96 12.27 14.40
N ALA A 139 -9.23 12.75 15.41
CA ALA A 139 -8.80 14.15 15.51
C ALA A 139 -7.86 14.50 14.34
N LEU A 140 -8.07 15.64 13.70
CA LEU A 140 -7.19 16.12 12.65
C LEU A 140 -5.85 16.57 13.26
N LEU A 141 -4.77 15.89 12.89
CA LEU A 141 -3.41 16.21 13.36
C LEU A 141 -2.71 17.18 12.40
N ARG A 142 -2.88 16.96 11.10
CA ARG A 142 -2.22 17.77 10.07
C ARG A 142 -2.92 17.70 8.72
N THR A 143 -2.77 18.76 7.93
CA THR A 143 -3.13 18.80 6.51
C THR A 143 -1.91 19.21 5.70
N SER A 144 -1.64 18.48 4.62
CA SER A 144 -0.48 18.74 3.76
C SER A 144 -0.67 20.02 2.95
N GLN A 145 0.42 20.55 2.43
CA GLN A 145 0.34 21.45 1.27
C GLN A 145 -0.18 20.67 0.04
N PRO A 146 -0.72 21.36 -0.98
CA PRO A 146 -1.08 20.70 -2.24
C PRO A 146 0.13 19.99 -2.85
N LEU A 147 -0.03 18.71 -3.17
CA LEU A 147 0.98 17.88 -3.82
C LEU A 147 0.58 17.65 -5.27
N ALA A 148 1.38 18.15 -6.21
CA ALA A 148 1.16 17.94 -7.64
C ALA A 148 1.75 16.59 -8.07
N ILE A 149 0.94 15.78 -8.75
CA ILE A 149 1.37 14.53 -9.40
C ILE A 149 1.33 14.77 -10.91
N PRO A 150 2.47 14.64 -11.62
CA PRO A 150 2.53 14.90 -13.06
C PRO A 150 1.55 14.03 -13.87
N ALA A 151 1.25 14.46 -15.10
CA ALA A 151 0.51 13.63 -16.06
C ALA A 151 1.25 12.30 -16.29
N VAL A 152 0.54 11.17 -16.19
CA VAL A 152 1.10 9.81 -16.30
C VAL A 152 2.25 9.57 -15.30
N GLY A 153 2.36 10.42 -14.28
CA GLY A 153 3.46 10.46 -13.34
C GLY A 153 3.15 9.78 -12.02
N GLN A 154 4.16 9.73 -11.19
CA GLN A 154 4.13 9.10 -9.88
C GLN A 154 4.96 9.92 -8.89
N VAL A 155 4.60 9.83 -7.61
CA VAL A 155 5.41 10.32 -6.49
C VAL A 155 5.48 9.22 -5.42
N ALA A 156 6.65 8.99 -4.84
CA ALA A 156 6.83 8.15 -3.66
C ALA A 156 7.67 8.88 -2.61
N MET A 157 7.25 8.80 -1.35
CA MET A 157 7.88 9.53 -0.25
C MET A 157 7.52 8.94 1.10
N PHE A 158 8.37 9.18 2.10
CA PHE A 158 8.06 8.90 3.50
C PHE A 158 7.08 9.93 4.08
N LEU A 159 6.40 9.58 5.17
CA LEU A 159 5.40 10.43 5.81
C LEU A 159 5.94 11.83 6.17
N ASN A 160 7.19 11.91 6.65
CA ASN A 160 7.87 13.16 7.00
C ASN A 160 8.37 13.97 5.78
N GLN A 161 8.32 13.40 4.58
CA GLN A 161 8.69 14.07 3.33
C GLN A 161 7.46 14.65 2.61
N ILE A 162 6.25 14.37 3.11
CA ILE A 162 5.03 14.99 2.59
C ILE A 162 5.09 16.49 2.92
N PRO A 163 4.89 17.38 1.94
CA PRO A 163 4.91 18.82 2.17
C PRO A 163 3.97 19.27 3.29
N GLY A 164 4.52 19.87 4.35
CA GLY A 164 3.81 20.30 5.55
C GLY A 164 3.80 19.29 6.71
N PHE A 165 4.39 18.10 6.55
CA PHE A 165 4.47 17.02 7.55
C PHE A 165 5.87 16.86 8.16
N GLU A 166 6.82 17.72 7.80
CA GLU A 166 8.24 17.62 8.16
C GLU A 166 8.46 17.65 9.68
N THR A 167 7.57 18.31 10.41
CA THR A 167 7.64 18.50 11.87
C THR A 167 6.55 17.73 12.62
N LEU A 168 6.05 16.61 12.07
CA LEU A 168 5.11 15.75 12.79
C LEU A 168 5.76 15.20 14.07
N ALA A 169 5.01 15.24 15.17
CA ALA A 169 5.45 14.66 16.43
C ALA A 169 5.51 13.12 16.33
N VAL A 170 6.49 12.53 16.99
CA VAL A 170 6.73 11.07 17.05
C VAL A 170 6.77 10.66 18.54
N PRO A 171 6.15 9.54 18.96
CA PRO A 171 5.44 8.56 18.13
C PRO A 171 4.06 9.07 17.66
N LEU A 172 3.61 8.55 16.51
CA LEU A 172 2.26 8.78 16.01
C LEU A 172 1.70 7.50 15.40
N GLU A 173 0.39 7.34 15.54
CA GLU A 173 -0.43 6.41 14.79
C GLU A 173 -1.70 7.11 14.31
N GLY A 174 -2.13 6.79 13.09
CA GLY A 174 -3.25 7.47 12.50
C GLY A 174 -3.62 6.97 11.12
N ILE A 175 -4.56 7.68 10.51
CA ILE A 175 -5.05 7.41 9.17
C ILE A 175 -4.79 8.62 8.29
N LEU A 176 -4.06 8.38 7.21
CA LEU A 176 -3.77 9.36 6.17
C LEU A 176 -4.83 9.25 5.07
N ARG A 177 -5.68 10.27 4.97
CA ARG A 177 -6.69 10.37 3.93
C ARG A 177 -6.13 11.14 2.75
N VAL A 178 -6.12 10.53 1.57
CA VAL A 178 -5.70 11.15 0.31
C VAL A 178 -6.94 11.67 -0.40
N ASN A 179 -6.95 12.93 -0.81
CA ASN A 179 -8.03 13.55 -1.56
C ASN A 179 -7.51 14.21 -2.85
N ALA A 180 -8.03 13.77 -3.99
CA ALA A 180 -7.86 14.38 -5.30
C ALA A 180 -9.20 15.05 -5.68
N PRO A 181 -9.38 16.36 -5.42
CA PRO A 181 -10.66 17.04 -5.52
C PRO A 181 -11.18 17.19 -6.96
N SER A 182 -10.33 16.97 -7.96
CA SER A 182 -10.68 17.11 -9.38
C SER A 182 -9.93 16.09 -10.25
N GLY A 183 -10.42 15.92 -11.48
CA GLY A 183 -9.86 14.98 -12.46
C GLY A 183 -10.33 13.54 -12.28
N SER A 184 -9.61 12.60 -12.88
CA SER A 184 -9.94 11.17 -12.84
C SER A 184 -9.57 10.48 -11.52
N GLY A 185 -9.08 11.23 -10.53
CA GLY A 185 -8.50 10.66 -9.32
C GLY A 185 -7.11 10.09 -9.53
N VAL A 186 -6.57 9.51 -8.46
CA VAL A 186 -5.23 8.91 -8.41
C VAL A 186 -5.34 7.51 -7.82
N THR A 187 -4.28 6.72 -7.96
CA THR A 187 -4.11 5.47 -7.19
C THR A 187 -3.06 5.69 -6.12
N GLY A 188 -3.08 4.88 -5.07
CA GLY A 188 -2.09 5.00 -4.01
C GLY A 188 -1.80 3.68 -3.30
N ALA A 189 -0.57 3.52 -2.81
CA ALA A 189 -0.16 2.41 -1.97
C ALA A 189 0.45 2.97 -0.69
N GLY A 190 0.09 2.36 0.43
CA GLY A 190 0.70 2.63 1.73
C GLY A 190 1.68 1.53 2.07
N PHE A 191 2.80 1.89 2.66
CA PHE A 191 3.79 0.95 3.18
C PHE A 191 4.10 1.27 4.64
N ARG A 192 4.16 0.24 5.46
CA ARG A 192 4.75 0.27 6.79
C ARG A 192 6.20 -0.20 6.69
N GLY A 193 7.15 0.70 6.88
CA GLY A 193 8.57 0.39 7.00
C GLY A 193 8.94 0.08 8.45
N ILE A 194 9.78 -0.93 8.67
CA ILE A 194 10.37 -1.27 9.98
C ILE A 194 11.84 -1.66 9.83
N PHE A 195 12.68 -1.26 10.78
CA PHE A 195 14.01 -1.85 10.95
C PHE A 195 13.94 -3.02 11.93
N ASN A 196 14.24 -4.23 11.45
CA ASN A 196 14.26 -5.42 12.31
C ASN A 196 15.54 -5.46 13.18
N GLU A 197 15.63 -6.47 14.05
CA GLU A 197 16.75 -6.70 14.97
C GLU A 197 18.07 -7.01 14.26
N ARG A 198 18.02 -7.33 12.96
CA ARG A 198 19.19 -7.51 12.09
C ARG A 198 19.61 -6.23 11.37
N GLY A 199 18.94 -5.11 11.63
CA GLY A 199 19.19 -3.81 10.98
C GLY A 199 18.68 -3.75 9.53
N ASN A 200 17.85 -4.69 9.09
CA ASN A 200 17.27 -4.68 7.76
C ASN A 200 15.97 -3.87 7.74
N ALA A 201 15.83 -3.00 6.74
CA ALA A 201 14.57 -2.31 6.47
C ALA A 201 13.60 -3.23 5.70
N LEU A 202 12.51 -3.60 6.36
CA LEU A 202 11.41 -4.39 5.82
C LEU A 202 10.23 -3.47 5.51
N PHE A 203 9.47 -3.78 4.47
CA PHE A 203 8.26 -3.04 4.12
C PHE A 203 7.08 -4.01 3.92
N THR A 204 5.93 -3.64 4.46
CA THR A 204 4.65 -4.32 4.25
C THR A 204 3.64 -3.32 3.73
N THR A 205 2.83 -3.71 2.76
CA THR A 205 1.75 -2.87 2.24
C THR A 205 0.57 -2.80 3.22
N THR A 206 -0.01 -1.61 3.35
CA THR A 206 -1.09 -1.30 4.31
C THR A 206 -2.29 -0.61 3.68
N GLY A 207 -2.36 -0.53 2.35
CA GLY A 207 -3.43 0.14 1.65
C GLY A 207 -3.25 0.17 0.12
N PRO A 208 -4.20 0.79 -0.58
CA PRO A 208 -5.16 1.76 -0.03
C PRO A 208 -6.38 1.08 0.62
N LEU A 209 -6.91 1.69 1.66
CA LEU A 209 -8.17 1.35 2.29
C LEU A 209 -9.26 2.24 1.68
N ILE A 210 -10.15 1.64 0.90
CA ILE A 210 -11.18 2.37 0.13
C ILE A 210 -12.26 2.91 1.08
N GLU A 211 -12.65 4.17 0.91
CA GLU A 211 -13.76 4.80 1.65
C GLU A 211 -15.13 4.32 1.13
N ASN A 212 -15.43 3.01 1.24
CA ASN A 212 -16.77 2.50 1.04
C ASN A 212 -16.91 1.12 1.69
N ALA A 213 -17.44 1.07 2.91
CA ALA A 213 -17.75 -0.20 3.58
C ALA A 213 -18.93 -0.95 2.91
N GLY A 214 -19.58 -0.37 1.89
CA GLY A 214 -20.73 -0.95 1.22
C GLY A 214 -21.93 -1.08 2.15
N VAL A 215 -22.72 -2.13 1.93
CA VAL A 215 -23.81 -2.56 2.83
C VAL A 215 -23.18 -3.26 4.03
N PRO A 216 -23.71 -3.10 5.26
CA PRO A 216 -23.21 -3.83 6.43
C PRO A 216 -23.04 -5.32 6.13
N GLY A 217 -21.82 -5.82 6.31
CA GLY A 217 -21.44 -7.17 5.94
C GLY A 217 -20.28 -7.69 6.79
N MET A 218 -20.16 -9.01 6.89
CA MET A 218 -19.06 -9.64 7.60
C MET A 218 -17.77 -9.51 6.80
N VAL A 219 -16.72 -8.99 7.45
CA VAL A 219 -15.35 -9.02 6.93
C VAL A 219 -14.62 -10.18 7.60
N VAL A 220 -13.98 -11.03 6.80
CA VAL A 220 -13.24 -12.20 7.28
C VAL A 220 -11.80 -12.08 6.84
N PHE A 221 -10.87 -12.11 7.80
CA PHE A 221 -9.48 -12.44 7.54
C PHE A 221 -9.38 -13.97 7.47
N PRO A 222 -9.01 -14.57 6.32
CA PRO A 222 -9.00 -16.02 6.16
C PRO A 222 -7.85 -16.70 6.92
N HIS A 223 -7.03 -15.91 7.63
CA HIS A 223 -5.91 -16.40 8.41
C HIS A 223 -5.77 -15.58 9.71
N LEU A 224 -5.40 -16.29 10.77
CA LEU A 224 -5.07 -15.76 12.09
C LEU A 224 -3.90 -16.59 12.62
N ALA A 225 -2.85 -15.92 13.09
CA ALA A 225 -1.74 -16.54 13.77
C ALA A 225 -1.37 -15.71 15.01
N GLU A 226 -1.34 -16.37 16.17
CA GLU A 226 -0.97 -15.79 17.46
C GLU A 226 -0.18 -16.84 18.25
N GLY A 227 0.92 -16.43 18.90
CA GLY A 227 1.78 -17.30 19.71
C GLY A 227 2.89 -17.97 18.89
N GLY A 228 3.83 -18.65 19.57
CA GLY A 228 4.99 -19.28 18.91
C GLY A 228 5.92 -18.29 18.20
N GLY A 229 5.89 -17.01 18.59
CA GLY A 229 6.61 -15.91 17.94
C GLY A 229 5.81 -15.18 16.85
N TYR A 230 4.58 -15.63 16.52
CA TYR A 230 3.68 -14.92 15.61
C TYR A 230 2.85 -13.87 16.35
N THR A 231 2.80 -12.68 15.76
CA THR A 231 1.93 -11.57 16.18
C THR A 231 1.19 -11.06 14.95
N MET A 232 -0.10 -10.80 15.09
CA MET A 232 -0.93 -10.22 14.03
C MET A 232 -1.54 -8.90 14.50
N GLN A 233 -1.44 -7.87 13.67
CA GLN A 233 -2.06 -6.57 13.90
C GLN A 233 -3.22 -6.38 12.92
N PHE A 234 -4.35 -5.89 13.42
CA PHE A 234 -5.52 -5.56 12.60
C PHE A 234 -5.68 -4.05 12.56
N ILE A 235 -5.75 -3.49 11.35
CA ILE A 235 -6.04 -2.08 11.16
C ILE A 235 -7.48 -1.99 10.67
N VAL A 236 -8.38 -1.57 11.55
CA VAL A 236 -9.78 -1.34 11.21
C VAL A 236 -9.99 0.16 11.07
N VAL A 237 -10.35 0.57 9.87
CA VAL A 237 -10.65 1.97 9.58
C VAL A 237 -12.15 2.12 9.46
N GLY A 238 -12.69 3.07 10.21
CA GLY A 238 -14.11 3.36 10.24
C GLY A 238 -14.69 3.79 8.90
N GLY A 239 -16.01 3.79 8.78
CA GLY A 239 -16.72 4.28 7.60
C GLY A 239 -16.62 5.79 7.36
N THR A 240 -17.67 6.37 6.79
CA THR A 240 -17.78 7.80 6.52
C THR A 240 -17.80 8.60 7.82
N ALA A 241 -17.35 9.87 7.77
CA ALA A 241 -17.34 10.75 8.94
C ALA A 241 -18.76 10.84 9.57
N GLY A 242 -18.82 10.74 10.91
CA GLY A 242 -20.07 10.81 11.67
C GLY A 242 -20.81 9.48 11.85
N GLN A 243 -20.33 8.37 11.27
CA GLN A 243 -20.85 7.04 11.57
C GLN A 243 -20.05 6.37 12.68
N SER A 244 -20.74 5.94 13.75
CA SER A 244 -20.15 5.09 14.78
C SER A 244 -19.83 3.72 14.20
N ASN A 245 -18.58 3.28 14.33
CA ASN A 245 -18.17 1.92 13.98
C ASN A 245 -18.26 1.08 15.25
N SER A 246 -19.23 0.18 15.30
CA SER A 246 -19.39 -0.76 16.41
C SER A 246 -19.69 -2.14 15.84
N GLY A 247 -19.23 -3.18 16.53
CA GLY A 247 -19.37 -4.55 16.08
C GLY A 247 -18.66 -5.53 16.99
N PHE A 248 -18.57 -6.78 16.54
CA PHE A 248 -17.87 -7.84 17.26
C PHE A 248 -16.67 -8.31 16.46
N LEU A 249 -15.52 -8.45 17.12
CA LEU A 249 -14.45 -9.31 16.62
C LEU A 249 -14.70 -10.72 17.15
N ARG A 250 -14.67 -11.71 16.25
CA ARG A 250 -14.85 -13.13 16.58
C ARG A 250 -13.71 -13.90 15.94
N PHE A 251 -13.09 -14.77 16.73
CA PHE A 251 -11.94 -15.55 16.31
C PHE A 251 -12.35 -17.01 16.29
N PHE A 252 -11.91 -17.74 15.27
CA PHE A 252 -12.24 -19.13 15.07
C PHE A 252 -10.97 -19.91 14.75
N ASN A 253 -10.87 -21.13 15.27
CA ASN A 253 -9.81 -22.05 14.88
C ASN A 253 -10.14 -22.75 13.54
N GLN A 254 -9.23 -23.60 13.07
CA GLN A 254 -9.38 -24.30 11.78
C GLN A 254 -10.61 -25.24 11.72
N GLN A 255 -11.16 -25.65 12.86
CA GLN A 255 -12.36 -26.48 12.96
C GLN A 255 -13.66 -25.65 13.06
N GLY A 256 -13.56 -24.32 13.06
CA GLY A 256 -14.70 -23.40 13.21
C GLY A 256 -15.15 -23.20 14.66
N ASN A 257 -14.39 -23.69 15.65
CA ASN A 257 -14.69 -23.45 17.06
C ASN A 257 -14.20 -22.06 17.48
N PRO A 258 -14.90 -21.35 18.38
CA PRO A 258 -14.42 -20.10 18.93
C PRO A 258 -13.02 -20.24 19.52
N LEU A 259 -12.15 -19.28 19.18
CA LEU A 259 -10.80 -19.18 19.71
C LEU A 259 -10.73 -18.02 20.70
N ASN A 260 -10.21 -18.27 21.89
CA ASN A 260 -9.91 -17.21 22.85
C ASN A 260 -8.52 -16.64 22.51
N VAL A 261 -8.48 -15.39 22.10
CA VAL A 261 -7.24 -14.64 21.84
C VAL A 261 -7.13 -13.49 22.83
N THR A 262 -5.90 -13.09 23.16
CA THR A 262 -5.69 -11.91 24.00
C THR A 262 -5.45 -10.70 23.11
N LEU A 263 -6.29 -9.67 23.25
CA LEU A 263 -6.06 -8.40 22.59
C LEU A 263 -5.10 -7.57 23.46
N GLY A 264 -3.91 -7.31 22.94
CA GLY A 264 -2.97 -6.36 23.53
C GLY A 264 -3.17 -4.96 22.94
N GLU A 265 -2.96 -3.94 23.77
CA GLU A 265 -2.60 -2.62 23.25
C GLU A 265 -1.16 -2.68 22.72
N ARG A 266 -0.88 -1.87 21.71
CA ARG A 266 0.47 -1.74 21.14
C ARG A 266 1.32 -0.78 21.96
#